data_AF-A0A7W7ABQ7-F1
#
_entry.id   AF-A0A7W7ABQ7-F1
#
_cell.length_a   1.000
_cell.length_b   1.000
_cell.length_c   1.000
_cell.angle_alpha   90.00
_cell.angle_beta   90.00
_cell.angle_gamma   90.00
#
_symmetry.space_group_name_H-M   'P 1'
#
loop_
_entity.id
_entity.type
_entity.pdbx_description
1 polymer ?
#
loop_
_entity_poly.entity_id
_entity_poly.type
_entity_poly.pdbx_seq_one_letter_code
_entity_poly.pdbx_strand_id
1 'polypeptide(L)'
;MGLESRIKPISYLKANAAEVLRELNEGAEPLVITQNGEAKAVLQDAASYYQMQETMALLKLLALAKEDMDAGRTYPAEGMLDRITGERPADA
;
A
#
# COMPACT_ATOMS: atom_id res chain seq x y z
N MET A 1 13.93 -16.91 3.34
CA MET A 1 13.36 -17.94 4.25
C MET A 1 11.86 -17.89 4.05
N GLY A 2 11.21 -19.02 3.84
CA GLY A 2 9.83 -19.05 3.33
C GLY A 2 8.79 -18.55 4.32
N LEU A 3 7.70 -17.99 3.77
CA LEU A 3 6.53 -17.46 4.47
C LEU A 3 5.95 -18.43 5.51
N GLU A 4 6.16 -19.74 5.32
CA GLU A 4 5.73 -20.81 6.23
C GLU A 4 6.24 -20.66 7.69
N SER A 5 7.40 -20.02 7.89
CA SER A 5 7.91 -19.74 9.24
C SER A 5 7.13 -18.65 9.99
N ARG A 6 6.44 -17.77 9.24
CA ARG A 6 5.65 -16.63 9.73
C ARG A 6 4.15 -16.92 9.75
N ILE A 7 3.75 -18.20 9.73
CA ILE A 7 2.37 -18.62 9.98
C ILE A 7 2.30 -19.19 11.40
N LYS A 8 1.52 -18.57 12.29
CA LYS A 8 1.40 -18.98 13.69
C LYS A 8 -0.06 -19.00 14.15
N PRO A 9 -0.46 -19.93 15.03
CA PRO A 9 -1.81 -19.92 15.60
C PRO A 9 -2.01 -18.71 16.52
N ILE A 10 -3.27 -18.29 16.69
CA ILE A 10 -3.66 -17.21 17.60
C ILE A 10 -3.15 -17.41 19.04
N SER A 11 -3.00 -18.65 19.49
CA SER A 11 -2.43 -18.99 20.81
C SER A 11 -0.97 -18.59 20.94
N TYR A 12 -0.17 -18.71 19.88
CA TYR A 12 1.23 -18.29 19.87
C TYR A 12 1.35 -16.77 20.04
N LEU A 13 0.51 -16.00 19.34
CA LEU A 13 0.50 -14.55 19.49
C LEU A 13 0.12 -14.13 20.91
N LYS A 14 -0.87 -14.78 21.52
CA LYS A 14 -1.27 -14.50 22.92
C LYS A 14 -0.13 -14.71 23.91
N ALA A 15 0.71 -15.72 23.68
CA ALA A 15 1.83 -16.03 24.56
C ALA A 15 3.08 -15.17 24.30
N ASN A 16 3.28 -14.68 23.06
CA ASN A 16 4.55 -14.07 22.64
C ASN A 16 4.37 -12.65 22.04
N ALA A 17 3.29 -11.94 22.38
CA ALA A 17 2.94 -10.67 21.75
C ALA A 17 4.07 -9.62 21.77
N ALA A 18 4.77 -9.48 22.90
CA ALA A 18 5.86 -8.51 23.04
C ALA A 18 7.05 -8.83 22.13
N GLU A 19 7.43 -10.10 22.03
CA GLU A 19 8.52 -10.55 21.15
C GLU A 19 8.14 -10.37 19.67
N VAL A 20 6.92 -10.78 19.29
CA VAL A 20 6.41 -10.61 17.93
C VAL A 20 6.44 -9.13 17.50
N LEU A 21 5.99 -8.22 18.37
CA LEU A 21 6.03 -6.78 18.08
C LEU A 21 7.46 -6.25 17.97
N ARG A 22 8.38 -6.72 18.83
CA ARG A 22 9.80 -6.36 18.75
C ARG A 22 10.40 -6.79 17.41
N GLU A 23 10.19 -8.04 17.01
CA GLU A 23 10.68 -8.57 15.73
C GLU A 23 10.14 -7.79 14.53
N LEU A 24 8.83 -7.48 14.52
CA LEU A 24 8.21 -6.71 13.45
C LEU A 24 8.84 -5.30 13.34
N ASN A 25 9.08 -4.65 14.48
CA ASN A 25 9.75 -3.34 14.50
C ASN A 25 11.24 -3.43 14.11
N GLU A 26 11.86 -4.60 14.26
CA GLU A 26 13.23 -4.90 13.80
C GLU A 26 13.28 -5.33 12.32
N GLY A 27 12.14 -5.30 11.61
CA GLY A 27 12.05 -5.56 10.17
C GLY A 27 11.73 -7.01 9.79
N ALA A 28 11.23 -7.82 10.73
CA ALA A 28 10.72 -9.14 10.39
C ALA A 28 9.52 -9.07 9.44
N GLU A 29 9.39 -10.07 8.57
CA GLU A 29 8.25 -10.18 7.64
C GLU A 29 6.89 -10.23 8.40
N PRO A 30 5.78 -9.81 7.76
CA PRO A 30 4.45 -9.93 8.35
C PRO A 30 4.12 -11.34 8.87
N LEU A 31 3.44 -11.41 10.00
CA LEU A 31 3.00 -12.66 10.63
C LEU A 31 1.55 -12.98 10.25
N VAL A 32 1.32 -14.12 9.61
CA VAL A 32 -0.02 -14.66 9.37
C VAL A 32 -0.51 -15.39 10.62
N ILE A 33 -1.67 -15.00 11.10
CA ILE A 33 -2.32 -15.57 12.27
C ILE A 33 -3.39 -16.57 11.82
N THR A 34 -3.32 -17.80 12.34
CA THR A 34 -4.32 -18.84 12.09
C THR A 34 -5.23 -19.09 13.28
N GLN A 35 -6.45 -19.53 13.01
CA GLN A 35 -7.38 -20.07 14.01
C GLN A 35 -8.00 -21.34 13.45
N ASN A 36 -7.95 -22.42 14.21
CA ASN A 36 -8.39 -23.76 13.78
C ASN A 36 -7.73 -24.21 12.45
N GLY A 37 -6.46 -23.83 12.23
CA GLY A 37 -5.70 -24.17 11.02
C GLY A 37 -5.93 -23.24 9.83
N GLU A 38 -6.89 -22.30 9.89
CA GLU A 38 -7.19 -21.37 8.80
C GLU A 38 -6.58 -20.00 9.06
N ALA A 39 -6.00 -19.36 8.03
CA ALA A 39 -5.54 -17.99 8.11
C ALA A 39 -6.71 -17.02 8.35
N LYS A 40 -6.57 -16.14 9.35
CA LYS A 40 -7.63 -15.18 9.75
C LYS A 40 -7.17 -13.73 9.75
N ALA A 41 -5.89 -13.48 10.01
CA ALA A 41 -5.35 -12.12 10.07
C ALA A 41 -3.87 -12.10 9.69
N VAL A 42 -3.36 -10.90 9.40
CA VAL A 42 -1.94 -10.62 9.23
C VAL A 42 -1.58 -9.50 10.20
N LEU A 43 -0.48 -9.70 10.93
CA LEU A 43 0.13 -8.69 11.79
C LEU A 43 1.42 -8.20 11.13
N GLN A 44 1.55 -6.89 11.02
CA GLN A 44 2.73 -6.22 10.45
C GLN A 44 2.99 -4.93 11.24
N ASP A 45 4.19 -4.36 11.10
CA ASP A 45 4.47 -3.05 11.68
C ASP A 45 3.66 -1.95 10.95
N ALA A 46 3.39 -0.86 11.67
CA ALA A 46 2.54 0.20 11.15
C ALA A 46 3.18 0.98 10.00
N ALA A 47 4.51 1.18 10.03
CA ALA A 47 5.20 1.95 8.99
C ALA A 47 5.14 1.23 7.64
N SER A 48 5.42 -0.08 7.62
CA SER A 48 5.27 -0.92 6.43
C SER A 48 3.83 -0.96 5.93
N TYR A 49 2.84 -1.04 6.84
CA TYR A 49 1.43 -0.97 6.45
C TYR A 49 1.09 0.33 5.72
N TYR A 50 1.50 1.49 6.25
CA TYR A 50 1.23 2.78 5.60
C TYR A 50 1.97 2.93 4.27
N GLN A 51 3.23 2.50 4.21
CA GLN A 51 4.01 2.50 2.96
C GLN A 51 3.34 1.63 1.88
N MET A 52 2.80 0.47 2.27
CA MET A 52 2.05 -0.40 1.37
C MET A 52 0.78 0.30 0.86
N GLN A 53 0.04 1.01 1.72
CA GLN A 53 -1.14 1.78 1.32
C GLN A 53 -0.80 2.89 0.32
N GLU A 54 0.28 3.64 0.56
CA GLU A 54 0.77 4.67 -0.36
C GLU A 54 1.17 4.08 -1.72
N THR A 55 1.84 2.94 -1.70
CA THR A 55 2.24 2.22 -2.92
C THR A 55 1.02 1.78 -3.72
N MET A 56 0.00 1.21 -3.07
CA MET A 56 -1.25 0.83 -3.75
C MET A 56 -2.00 2.05 -4.31
N ALA A 57 -2.00 3.17 -3.60
CA ALA A 57 -2.59 4.42 -4.09
C ALA A 57 -1.87 4.90 -5.36
N LEU A 58 -0.54 4.90 -5.37
CA LEU A 58 0.24 5.25 -6.56
C LEU A 58 -0.04 4.30 -7.73
N LEU A 59 -0.08 2.99 -7.50
CA LEU A 59 -0.39 2.01 -8.55
C LEU A 59 -1.79 2.25 -9.14
N LYS A 60 -2.77 2.60 -8.32
CA LYS A 60 -4.11 2.97 -8.79
C LYS A 60 -4.09 4.23 -9.65
N LEU A 61 -3.36 5.27 -9.23
CA LEU A 61 -3.20 6.50 -10.01
C LEU A 61 -2.55 6.23 -11.38
N LEU A 62 -1.52 5.38 -11.42
CA LEU A 62 -0.86 4.98 -12.66
C LEU A 62 -1.79 4.18 -13.59
N ALA A 63 -2.59 3.27 -13.02
CA ALA A 63 -3.59 2.53 -13.80
C ALA A 63 -4.65 3.46 -14.42
N LEU A 64 -5.14 4.44 -13.66
CA LEU A 64 -6.07 5.45 -14.16
C LEU A 64 -5.42 6.33 -15.24
N ALA A 65 -4.19 6.79 -15.02
CA ALA A 65 -3.46 7.58 -16.00
C ALA A 65 -3.26 6.81 -17.32
N LYS A 66 -2.96 5.51 -17.24
CA LYS A 66 -2.87 4.65 -18.42
C LYS A 66 -4.19 4.58 -19.17
N GLU A 67 -5.31 4.40 -18.46
CA GLU A 67 -6.64 4.39 -19.08
C GLU A 67 -6.98 5.73 -19.76
N ASP A 68 -6.65 6.85 -19.11
CA ASP A 68 -6.83 8.19 -19.68
C ASP A 68 -6.02 8.38 -20.97
N MET A 69 -4.77 7.91 -20.98
CA MET A 69 -3.92 7.94 -22.19
C MET A 69 -4.51 7.09 -23.32
N ASP A 70 -4.91 5.85 -23.02
CA ASP A 70 -5.47 4.92 -24.01
C ASP A 70 -6.81 5.46 -24.58
N ALA A 71 -7.56 6.24 -23.79
CA ALA A 71 -8.80 6.91 -24.20
C ALA A 71 -8.62 8.32 -24.78
N GLY A 72 -7.39 8.83 -24.91
CA GLY A 72 -7.10 10.17 -25.41
C GLY A 72 -7.54 11.32 -24.48
N ARG A 73 -7.80 11.04 -23.19
CA ARG A 73 -8.17 12.02 -22.16
C ARG A 73 -6.94 12.72 -21.59
N THR A 74 -6.09 13.23 -22.46
CA THR A 74 -4.83 13.88 -22.11
C THR A 74 -4.84 15.35 -22.52
N TYR A 75 -4.04 16.16 -21.84
CA TYR A 75 -3.82 17.56 -22.21
C TYR A 75 -2.34 17.81 -22.48
N PRO A 76 -2.00 18.74 -23.39
CA PRO A 76 -0.63 19.21 -23.54
C PRO A 76 -0.09 19.75 -22.22
N ALA A 77 1.20 19.54 -21.96
CA ALA A 77 1.88 20.13 -20.81
C ALA A 77 1.96 21.66 -20.92
N GLU A 78 2.05 22.18 -22.14
CA GLU A 78 2.00 23.61 -22.44
C GLU A 78 0.61 24.18 -22.10
N GLY A 79 0.58 25.31 -21.38
CA GLY A 79 -0.67 25.95 -20.93
C GLY A 79 -1.42 25.22 -19.80
N MET A 80 -0.87 24.12 -19.25
CA MET A 80 -1.50 23.37 -18.17
C MET A 80 -1.58 24.18 -16.86
N LEU A 81 -0.55 24.98 -16.56
CA LEU A 81 -0.51 25.80 -15.34
C LEU A 81 -1.63 26.84 -15.32
N ASP A 82 -1.80 27.60 -16.41
CA ASP A 82 -2.83 28.62 -16.57
C ASP A 82 -4.23 28.03 -16.31
N ARG A 83 -4.46 26.82 -16.84
CA ARG A 83 -5.72 26.09 -16.63
C ARG A 83 -5.95 25.68 -15.17
N ILE A 84 -4.92 25.23 -14.45
CA ILE A 84 -5.04 24.80 -13.05
C ILE A 84 -5.22 26.00 -12.12
N THR A 85 -4.53 27.11 -12.38
CA THR A 85 -4.63 28.34 -11.59
C THR A 85 -5.90 29.14 -11.88
N GLY A 86 -6.63 28.80 -12.93
CA GLY A 86 -7.86 29.50 -13.34
C GLY A 86 -7.59 30.82 -14.06
N GLU A 87 -6.34 31.09 -14.42
CA GLU A 87 -5.98 32.16 -15.33
C GLU A 87 -6.38 31.70 -16.73
N ARG A 88 -7.44 32.29 -17.29
CA ARG A 88 -7.77 32.05 -18.69
C ARG A 88 -6.51 32.37 -19.51
N PRO A 89 -6.02 31.46 -20.37
CA PRO A 89 -5.01 31.83 -21.34
C PRO A 89 -5.54 33.08 -22.05
N ALA A 90 -4.76 34.16 -22.01
CA ALA A 90 -5.02 35.28 -22.89
C ALA A 90 -4.85 34.72 -24.30
N ASP A 91 -6.00 34.56 -24.96
CA ASP A 91 -6.15 34.36 -26.40
C ASP A 91 -6.15 32.90 -26.89
N ALA A 92 -7.35 32.43 -27.24
CA ALA A 92 -7.64 31.45 -28.28
C ALA A 92 -8.82 31.96 -29.12
#